data_AF-A0A7C5CWF6-F1
#
_entry.id   AF-A0A7C5CWF6-F1
#
_cell.length_a   1.000
_cell.length_b   1.000
_cell.length_c   1.000
_cell.angle_alpha   90.00
_cell.angle_beta   90.00
_cell.angle_gamma   90.00
#
_symmetry.space_group_name_H-M   'P 1'
#
loop_
_entity.id
_entity.type
_entity.pdbx_description
1 polymer ?
#
loop_
_entity_poly.entity_id
_entity_poly.type
_entity_poly.pdbx_seq_one_letter_code
_entity_poly.pdbx_strand_id
1 'polypeptide(L)' 'MADKRLEYKVVELSTVTDKDIEDAINATVRDGWALDGIHFAMREASKRPAMAFILFTKEVECTESDD' A
#
# COMPACT_ATOMS: atom_id res chain seq x y z
N MET A 1 -12.16 -24.09 -10.67
CA MET A 1 -10.95 -23.24 -10.60
C MET A 1 -11.42 -21.97 -9.92
N ALA A 2 -10.93 -21.65 -8.73
CA ALA A 2 -11.32 -20.40 -8.07
C ALA A 2 -10.76 -19.23 -8.88
N ASP A 3 -11.62 -18.32 -9.33
CA ASP A 3 -11.16 -17.08 -9.96
C ASP A 3 -10.59 -16.18 -8.85
N LYS A 4 -9.30 -15.87 -8.95
CA LYS A 4 -8.62 -15.00 -8.00
C LYS A 4 -8.43 -13.66 -8.66
N ARG A 5 -9.05 -12.62 -8.09
CA ARG A 5 -8.84 -11.23 -8.49
C ARG A 5 -7.73 -10.63 -7.64
N LEU A 6 -6.88 -9.84 -8.27
CA LEU A 6 -5.91 -9.03 -7.55
C LEU A 6 -6.51 -7.66 -7.27
N GLU A 7 -6.63 -7.31 -6.00
CA GLU A 7 -6.98 -5.97 -5.55
C GLU A 7 -5.72 -5.18 -5.21
N TYR A 8 -5.80 -3.86 -5.39
CA TYR A 8 -4.70 -2.93 -5.13
C TYR A 8 -5.15 -1.88 -4.12
N LYS A 9 -4.29 -1.57 -3.16
CA LYS A 9 -4.47 -0.50 -2.19
C LYS A 9 -3.25 0.42 -2.22
N VAL A 10 -3.50 1.72 -2.17
CA VAL A 10 -2.46 2.74 -2.11
C VAL A 10 -2.66 3.58 -0.86
N VAL A 11 -1.59 3.75 -0.09
CA VAL A 11 -1.56 4.61 1.09
C VAL A 11 -0.63 5.78 0.82
N GLU A 12 -1.15 7.00 0.91
CA GLU A 12 -0.39 8.24 0.77
C GLU A 12 0.05 8.75 2.15
N LEU A 13 1.33 9.10 2.27
CA LEU A 13 1.92 9.72 3.44
C LEU A 13 2.49 11.10 3.07
N SER A 14 1.97 12.15 3.70
CA SER A 14 2.46 13.53 3.59
C SER A 14 3.66 13.81 4.51
N THR A 15 3.91 12.92 5.47
CA THR A 15 5.09 12.94 6.35
C THR A 15 5.87 11.64 6.14
N VAL A 16 7.15 11.76 5.78
CA VAL A 16 8.00 10.62 5.41
C VAL A 16 9.05 10.42 6.49
N THR A 17 8.65 9.83 7.61
CA THR A 17 9.55 9.30 8.64
C THR A 17 9.55 7.78 8.64
N ASP A 18 10.60 7.17 9.18
CA ASP A 18 10.69 5.73 9.41
C ASP A 18 9.48 5.22 10.19
N LYS A 19 9.09 5.90 11.27
CA LYS A 19 7.95 5.54 12.09
C LYS A 19 6.62 5.59 11.32
N ASP A 20 6.36 6.67 10.58
CA ASP A 20 5.09 6.82 9.85
C ASP A 20 4.96 5.76 8.74
N ILE A 21 6.06 5.42 8.08
CA ILE A 21 6.11 4.35 7.09
C ILE A 21 5.87 2.98 7.77
N GLU A 22 6.54 2.71 8.88
CA GLU A 22 6.39 1.45 9.64
C GLU A 22 4.96 1.26 10.13
N ASP A 23 4.35 2.30 10.71
CA ASP A 23 2.97 2.28 11.20
C ASP A 23 1.98 2.00 10.05
N ALA A 24 2.17 2.64 8.89
CA ALA A 24 1.31 2.44 7.71
C ALA A 24 1.43 1.03 7.12
N ILE A 25 2.66 0.49 7.02
CA ILE A 25 2.91 -0.88 6.55
C ILE A 25 2.28 -1.88 7.51
N ASN A 26 2.59 -1.77 8.80
CA ASN A 26 2.13 -2.73 9.80
C ASN A 26 0.60 -2.73 9.95
N ALA A 27 -0.05 -1.56 9.87
CA ALA A 27 -1.50 -1.49 9.88
C ALA A 27 -2.10 -2.19 8.66
N THR A 28 -1.59 -1.91 7.45
CA THR A 28 -2.17 -2.45 6.21
C THR A 28 -1.88 -3.94 6.02
N VAL A 29 -0.70 -4.41 6.42
CA VAL A 29 -0.36 -5.84 6.41
C VAL A 29 -1.21 -6.62 7.40
N ARG A 30 -1.53 -6.04 8.57
CA ARG A 30 -2.44 -6.64 9.55
C ARG A 30 -3.86 -6.84 9.00
N ASP A 31 -4.28 -6.01 8.05
CA ASP A 31 -5.56 -6.15 7.32
C ASP A 31 -5.52 -7.24 6.22
N GLY A 32 -4.41 -7.98 6.13
CA GLY A 32 -4.22 -9.08 5.19
C GLY A 32 -3.82 -8.64 3.79
N TRP A 33 -3.25 -7.45 3.63
CA TRP A 33 -2.65 -7.00 2.37
C TRP A 33 -1.16 -7.33 2.33
N ALA A 34 -0.64 -7.66 1.14
CA ALA A 34 0.78 -7.84 0.90
C ALA A 34 1.41 -6.51 0.46
N LEU A 35 2.59 -6.18 0.99
CA LEU A 35 3.36 -5.01 0.54
C LEU A 35 3.92 -5.28 -0.86
N ASP A 36 3.63 -4.39 -1.80
CA ASP A 36 4.08 -4.48 -3.20
C ASP A 36 5.27 -3.54 -3.46
N GLY A 37 5.18 -2.28 -2.98
CA GLY A 37 6.26 -1.31 -3.19
C GLY A 37 6.04 0.03 -2.48
N ILE A 38 7.08 0.87 -2.50
CA ILE A 38 7.05 2.23 -1.95
C ILE A 38 7.64 3.19 -2.99
N HIS A 39 6.91 4.25 -3.32
CA HIS A 39 7.37 5.33 -4.17
C HIS A 39 7.51 6.62 -3.37
N PHE A 40 8.68 7.25 -3.45
CA PHE A 40 8.97 8.52 -2.81
C PHE A 40 8.87 9.66 -3.82
N ALA A 41 8.04 10.66 -3.55
CA ALA A 41 8.04 11.91 -4.29
C ALA A 41 9.04 12.87 -3.64
N MET A 42 10.13 13.15 -4.36
CA MET A 42 11.18 14.06 -3.90
C MET A 42 10.80 15.52 -4.12
N ARG A 43 11.19 16.40 -3.20
CA ARG A 43 11.12 17.87 -3.40
C ARG A 43 12.41 18.34 -4.06
N GLU A 44 12.31 19.12 -5.14
CA GLU A 44 13.47 19.57 -5.95
C GLU A 44 14.58 20.26 -5.14
N ALA A 45 14.25 20.87 -3.99
CA ALA A 45 15.20 21.60 -3.15
C ALA A 45 15.74 20.82 -1.94
N SER A 46 15.39 19.53 -1.73
CA SER A 46 15.79 18.81 -0.52
C SER A 46 16.05 17.32 -0.72
N LYS A 47 17.10 16.83 -0.04
CA LYS A 47 17.46 15.39 0.04
C LYS A 47 16.43 14.53 0.81
N ARG A 48 15.31 15.11 1.26
CA ARG A 48 14.26 14.44 2.00
C ARG A 48 13.03 14.28 1.11
N PRO A 49 12.42 13.08 1.06
CA PRO A 49 11.15 12.89 0.37
C PRO A 49 10.07 13.81 0.94
N ALA A 50 9.25 14.36 0.07
CA ALA A 50 8.13 15.21 0.45
C ALA A 50 6.86 14.42 0.70
N MET A 51 6.75 13.24 0.09
CA MET A 51 5.58 12.38 0.15
C MET A 51 5.99 10.95 -0.20
N ALA A 52 5.25 9.97 0.31
CA ALA A 52 5.42 8.57 -0.04
C ALA A 52 4.07 7.95 -0.44
N PHE A 53 4.09 7.08 -1.44
CA PHE A 53 2.97 6.22 -1.82
C PHE A 53 3.38 4.78 -1.56
N ILE A 54 2.64 4.09 -0.71
CA ILE A 54 2.87 2.68 -0.38
C ILE A 54 1.81 1.85 -1.08
N LEU A 55 2.24 0.92 -1.92
CA LEU A 55 1.40 0.06 -2.72
C LEU A 55 1.28 -1.30 -2.04
N PHE A 56 0.07 -1.80 -2.02
CA PHE A 56 -0.27 -3.11 -1.50
C PHE A 56 -1.15 -3.87 -2.48
N THR A 57 -1.04 -5.18 -2.44
CA THR A 57 -1.87 -6.10 -3.22
C THR A 57 -2.56 -7.10 -2.31
N LYS A 58 -3.72 -7.61 -2.72
CA LYS A 58 -4.42 -8.68 -2.03
C LYS A 58 -5.09 -9.58 -3.05
N GLU A 59 -4.82 -10.87 -2.96
CA GLU A 59 -5.62 -11.87 -3.68
C GLU A 59 -6.96 -12.01 -2.96
N VAL A 60 -8.03 -11.72 -3.68
CA VAL A 60 -9.40 -12.01 -3.25
C VAL A 60 -9.96 -13.11 -4.11
N GLU A 61 -10.57 -14.08 -3.46
CA GLU A 61 -11.36 -15.09 -4.14
C GLU A 61 -12.64 -14.40 -4.63
N CYS A 62 -12.85 -14.38 -5.96
CA CYS A 62 -14.15 -14.08 -6.52
C CYS A 62 -15.07 -15.25 -6.18
N THR A 63 -15.71 -15.20 -5.01
CA THR A 63 -16.92 -16.00 -4.81
C THR A 63 -18.00 -15.32 -5.63
N GLU A 64 -18.32 -15.87 -6.80
CA GLU A 64 -19.61 -15.61 -7.45
C GLU A 64 -20.70 -15.99 -6.44
N SER A 65 -21.15 -14.98 -5.70
CA SER A 65 -22.44 -14.96 -5.03
C SER A 65 -23.19 -13.85 -5.72
N ASP A 66 -23.91 -14.25 -6.77
CA ASP A 66 -24.99 -13.48 -7.36
C ASP A 66 -25.87 -12.87 -6.27
N ASP A 67 -25.95 -11.54 -6.22
CA ASP A 67 -27.17 -10.80 -5.88
C ASP A 67 -27.24 -9.51 -6.71
#